data_AF-A0A438IIW0-F1
#
_entry.id   AF-A0A438IIW0-F1
#
_cell.length_a   1.000
_cell.length_b   1.000
_cell.length_c   1.000
_cell.angle_alpha   90.00
_cell.angle_beta   90.00
_cell.angle_gamma   90.00
#
_symmetry.space_group_name_H-M   'P 1'
#
loop_
_entity.id
_entity.type
_entity.pdbx_description
1 polymer ?
#
loop_
_entity_poly.entity_id
_entity_poly.type
_entity_poly.pdbx_seq_one_letter_code
_entity_poly.pdbx_strand_id
1 'polypeptide(L)'
;MENDPAKMKQFALSNLGNVPDQVKAVVESTEMDSISLAQMRFRYPWELLWGNISKDNVCVAGDALHPMTPDLGQGACSALEDTVVLARCLAEALSKKPKNKAEEKEEEEFKRIKMGLEKYAKERRYRGIDLITSSYLVGFIQQSDGKMLNFIRDKISALLAGVPLKKADFDCGKLSMS
;
A
#
# COMPACT_ATOMS: atom_id res chain seq x y z
N MET A 1 1.10 22.84 -14.64
CA MET A 1 2.03 21.88 -15.26
C MET A 1 1.30 20.55 -15.54
N GLU A 2 0.53 20.04 -14.59
CA GLU A 2 -0.23 18.77 -14.69
C GLU A 2 -1.27 18.68 -15.83
N ASN A 3 -1.78 19.80 -16.35
CA ASN A 3 -2.86 19.79 -17.36
C ASN A 3 -2.40 20.14 -18.78
N ASP A 4 -1.09 20.18 -19.03
CA ASP A 4 -0.54 20.52 -20.35
C ASP A 4 0.34 19.35 -20.84
N PRO A 5 -0.19 18.50 -21.74
CA PRO A 5 0.50 17.32 -22.26
C PRO A 5 1.88 17.62 -22.86
N ALA A 6 2.03 18.76 -23.54
CA ALA A 6 3.30 19.16 -24.13
C ALA A 6 4.32 19.51 -23.04
N LYS A 7 3.91 20.23 -22.00
CA LYS A 7 4.78 20.54 -20.85
C LYS A 7 5.15 19.29 -20.06
N MET A 8 4.27 18.31 -19.92
CA MET A 8 4.57 17.04 -19.25
C MET A 8 5.60 16.22 -20.03
N LYS A 9 5.43 16.10 -21.35
CA LYS A 9 6.41 15.42 -22.20
C LYS A 9 7.77 16.10 -22.17
N GLN A 10 7.80 17.43 -22.25
CA GLN A 10 9.03 18.20 -22.15
C GLN A 10 9.70 18.01 -20.79
N PHE A 11 8.92 17.99 -19.70
CA PHE A 11 9.42 17.73 -18.36
C PHE A 11 10.05 16.33 -18.25
N ALA A 12 9.37 15.29 -18.73
CA ALA A 12 9.90 13.93 -18.74
C ALA A 12 11.24 13.86 -19.49
N LEU A 13 11.29 14.40 -20.72
CA LEU A 13 12.50 14.44 -21.54
C LEU A 13 13.65 15.21 -20.87
N SER A 14 13.36 16.31 -20.18
CA SER A 14 14.39 17.09 -19.47
C SER A 14 14.98 16.39 -18.24
N ASN A 15 14.26 15.42 -17.66
CA ASN A 15 14.68 14.68 -16.46
C ASN A 15 15.29 13.30 -16.76
N LEU A 16 15.39 12.89 -18.02
CA LEU A 16 15.95 11.58 -18.37
C LEU A 16 17.43 11.41 -17.99
N GLY A 17 18.19 12.50 -17.86
CA GLY A 17 19.62 12.43 -17.57
C GLY A 17 20.41 11.68 -18.65
N ASN A 18 21.42 10.90 -18.25
CA ASN A 18 22.26 10.12 -19.17
C ASN A 18 21.76 8.68 -19.29
N VAL A 19 20.72 8.48 -20.11
CA VAL A 19 20.14 7.16 -20.41
C VAL A 19 20.49 6.71 -21.83
N PRO A 20 20.45 5.39 -22.14
CA PRO A 20 20.62 4.89 -23.50
C PRO A 20 19.62 5.48 -24.49
N ASP A 21 20.02 5.65 -25.76
CA ASP A 21 19.17 6.23 -26.81
C ASP A 21 17.86 5.47 -26.99
N GLN A 22 17.84 4.15 -26.74
CA GLN A 22 16.62 3.35 -26.80
C GLN A 22 15.58 3.79 -25.77
N VAL A 23 16.01 4.15 -24.56
CA VAL A 23 15.12 4.64 -23.49
C VAL A 23 14.58 6.02 -23.85
N LYS A 24 15.44 6.88 -24.40
CA LYS A 24 15.03 8.21 -24.87
C LYS A 24 14.01 8.11 -26.00
N ALA A 25 14.25 7.24 -26.97
CA ALA A 25 13.36 6.99 -28.11
C ALA A 25 11.97 6.53 -27.66
N VAL A 26 11.88 5.69 -26.61
CA VAL A 26 10.59 5.30 -26.03
C VAL A 26 9.80 6.53 -25.59
N VAL A 27 10.39 7.40 -24.77
CA VAL A 27 9.70 8.62 -24.28
C VAL A 27 9.38 9.60 -25.40
N GLU A 28 10.25 9.76 -26.39
CA GLU A 28 10.02 10.59 -27.57
C GLU A 28 8.84 10.07 -28.42
N SER A 29 8.69 8.74 -28.53
CA SER A 29 7.62 8.09 -29.29
C SER A 29 6.26 8.05 -28.58
N THR A 30 6.24 8.15 -27.24
CA THR A 30 4.99 8.15 -26.46
C THR A 30 4.09 9.33 -26.84
N GLU A 31 2.81 9.06 -27.12
CA GLU A 31 1.82 10.08 -27.43
C GLU A 31 1.65 11.07 -26.26
N MET A 32 1.36 12.34 -26.55
CA MET A 32 1.35 13.39 -25.52
C MET A 32 0.30 13.15 -24.43
N ASP A 33 -0.86 12.65 -24.83
CA ASP A 33 -1.99 12.28 -23.96
C ASP A 33 -1.77 10.98 -23.18
N SER A 34 -0.76 10.19 -23.55
CA SER A 34 -0.37 8.95 -22.87
C SER A 34 0.63 9.17 -21.72
N ILE A 35 1.06 10.40 -21.47
CA ILE A 35 1.97 10.74 -20.36
C ILE A 35 1.15 11.34 -19.21
N SER A 36 1.09 10.61 -18.09
CA SER A 36 0.47 11.08 -16.86
C SER A 36 1.52 11.44 -15.81
N LEU A 37 1.39 12.62 -15.22
CA LEU A 37 2.15 13.00 -14.03
C LEU A 37 1.30 12.79 -12.79
N ALA A 38 1.77 11.97 -11.86
CA ALA A 38 1.13 11.77 -10.57
C ALA A 38 2.11 12.09 -9.43
N GLN A 39 1.66 12.89 -8.47
CA GLN A 39 2.46 13.15 -7.28
C GLN A 39 2.55 11.88 -6.43
N MET A 40 3.76 11.37 -6.22
CA MET A 40 3.98 10.26 -5.30
C MET A 40 3.69 10.73 -3.87
N ARG A 41 2.71 10.08 -3.23
CA ARG A 41 2.38 10.27 -1.82
C ARG A 41 2.46 8.94 -1.11
N PHE A 42 2.97 8.96 0.11
CA PHE A 42 2.96 7.82 1.01
C PHE A 42 2.61 8.31 2.41
N ARG A 43 2.11 7.40 3.24
CA ARG A 43 1.84 7.67 4.66
C ARG A 43 3.10 7.35 5.45
N TYR A 44 3.46 8.17 6.43
CA TYR A 44 4.61 7.85 7.25
C TYR A 44 4.31 6.71 8.23
N PRO A 45 5.27 5.83 8.56
CA PRO A 45 5.03 4.69 9.44
C PRO A 45 4.46 5.07 10.82
N TRP A 46 4.89 6.21 11.37
CA TRP A 46 4.40 6.71 12.66
C TRP A 46 2.93 7.15 12.63
N GLU A 47 2.41 7.55 11.47
CA GLU A 47 1.00 7.87 11.31
C GLU A 47 0.12 6.63 11.41
N LEU A 48 0.63 5.42 11.11
CA LEU A 48 -0.08 4.17 11.40
C LEU A 48 0.10 3.71 12.85
N LEU A 49 1.27 3.99 13.45
CA LEU A 49 1.54 3.64 14.85
C LEU A 49 0.55 4.34 15.79
N TRP A 50 0.32 5.63 15.58
CA TRP A 50 -0.55 6.45 16.43
C TRP A 50 -1.92 6.76 15.83
N GLY A 51 -2.12 6.48 14.54
CA GLY A 51 -3.38 6.74 13.86
C GLY A 51 -4.49 5.74 14.16
N ASN A 52 -5.72 6.22 14.06
CA ASN A 52 -6.92 5.41 14.15
C ASN A 52 -7.22 4.79 12.77
N ILE A 53 -7.18 3.45 12.71
CA ILE A 53 -7.52 2.68 11.50
C ILE A 53 -9.03 2.38 11.47
N SER A 54 -9.64 2.24 12.65
CA SER A 54 -11.08 2.11 12.82
C SER A 54 -11.58 3.09 13.87
N LYS A 55 -12.84 3.49 13.72
CA LYS A 55 -13.61 4.24 14.71
C LYS A 55 -15.06 3.78 14.61
N ASP A 56 -15.57 3.25 15.70
CA ASP A 56 -16.91 2.68 15.77
C ASP A 56 -17.10 1.63 14.66
N ASN A 57 -18.15 1.72 13.85
CA ASN A 57 -18.41 0.79 12.75
C ASN A 57 -17.81 1.23 11.40
N VAL A 58 -16.74 2.03 11.43
CA VAL A 58 -16.02 2.49 10.23
C VAL A 58 -14.54 2.12 10.34
N CYS A 59 -13.96 1.65 9.24
CA CYS A 59 -12.51 1.44 9.11
C CYS A 59 -11.98 1.89 7.75
N VAL A 60 -10.67 2.11 7.66
CA VAL A 60 -9.97 2.37 6.40
C VAL A 60 -9.16 1.15 5.97
N ALA A 61 -9.06 0.93 4.65
CA ALA A 61 -8.33 -0.16 4.01
C ALA A 61 -7.67 0.31 2.70
N GLY A 62 -6.80 -0.50 2.13
CA GLY A 62 -6.08 -0.20 0.89
C GLY A 62 -5.24 1.07 0.97
N ASP A 63 -5.18 1.82 -0.13
CA ASP A 63 -4.42 3.07 -0.21
C ASP A 63 -4.91 4.17 0.75
N ALA A 64 -6.14 4.07 1.29
CA ALA A 64 -6.58 4.98 2.35
C ALA A 64 -5.87 4.70 3.68
N LEU A 65 -5.58 3.42 3.95
CA LEU A 65 -4.89 2.98 5.16
C LEU A 65 -3.37 3.08 5.01
N HIS A 66 -2.80 2.48 3.97
CA HIS A 66 -1.35 2.29 3.85
C HIS A 66 -0.81 2.71 2.47
N PRO A 67 -1.05 3.96 2.01
CA PRO A 67 -0.44 4.40 0.77
C PRO A 67 1.07 4.37 0.92
N MET A 68 1.73 3.72 -0.03
CA MET A 68 3.16 3.43 -0.01
C MET A 68 3.79 3.80 -1.35
N THR A 69 5.11 3.99 -1.37
CA THR A 69 5.82 4.17 -2.63
C THR A 69 5.73 2.89 -3.48
N PRO A 70 5.77 3.00 -4.81
CA PRO A 70 5.50 1.86 -5.69
C PRO A 70 6.67 0.87 -5.78
N ASP A 71 7.80 1.12 -5.09
CA ASP A 71 9.07 0.42 -5.30
C ASP A 71 9.04 -1.09 -4.96
N LEU A 72 8.05 -1.56 -4.19
CA LEU A 72 7.80 -2.99 -3.98
C LEU A 72 6.69 -3.58 -4.84
N GLY A 73 5.87 -2.75 -5.49
CA GLY A 73 4.68 -3.20 -6.21
C GLY A 73 3.61 -3.87 -5.33
N GLN A 74 3.58 -3.59 -4.02
CA GLN A 74 2.72 -4.32 -3.05
C GLN A 74 1.41 -3.62 -2.69
N GLY A 75 1.15 -2.39 -3.17
CA GLY A 75 -0.04 -1.63 -2.76
C GLY A 75 -1.36 -2.38 -3.00
N ALA A 76 -1.59 -2.83 -4.24
CA ALA A 76 -2.78 -3.59 -4.60
C ALA A 76 -2.87 -4.96 -3.89
N CYS A 77 -1.75 -5.68 -3.76
CA CYS A 77 -1.70 -6.94 -3.04
C CYS A 77 -2.07 -6.76 -1.56
N SER A 78 -1.56 -5.71 -0.91
CA SER A 78 -1.90 -5.35 0.47
C SER A 78 -3.38 -4.99 0.63
N ALA A 79 -4.00 -4.35 -0.36
CA ALA A 79 -5.45 -4.10 -0.36
C ALA A 79 -6.27 -5.40 -0.45
N LEU A 80 -5.78 -6.40 -1.17
CA LEU A 80 -6.40 -7.73 -1.19
C LEU A 80 -6.24 -8.46 0.14
N GLU A 81 -5.05 -8.39 0.76
CA GLU A 81 -4.83 -8.89 2.12
C GLU A 81 -5.81 -8.25 3.12
N ASP A 82 -6.02 -6.93 3.03
CA ASP A 82 -6.98 -6.22 3.87
C ASP A 82 -8.38 -6.79 3.71
N THR A 83 -8.79 -7.08 2.47
CA THR A 83 -10.12 -7.62 2.17
C THR A 83 -10.34 -8.97 2.87
N VAL A 84 -9.35 -9.87 2.82
CA VAL A 84 -9.41 -11.18 3.48
C VAL A 84 -9.49 -11.03 5.00
N VAL A 85 -8.62 -10.21 5.58
CA VAL A 85 -8.59 -10.01 7.04
C VAL A 85 -9.88 -9.36 7.52
N LEU A 86 -10.36 -8.32 6.82
CA LEU A 86 -11.59 -7.60 7.15
C LEU A 86 -12.81 -8.52 7.07
N ALA A 87 -12.95 -9.28 5.98
CA ALA A 87 -14.06 -10.21 5.80
C ALA A 87 -14.10 -11.26 6.92
N ARG A 88 -12.95 -11.82 7.31
CA ARG A 88 -12.86 -12.77 8.43
C ARG A 88 -13.27 -12.13 9.77
N CYS A 89 -12.78 -10.93 10.07
CA CYS A 89 -13.12 -10.22 11.29
C CYS A 89 -14.62 -9.87 11.37
N LEU A 90 -15.21 -9.45 10.25
CA LEU A 90 -16.65 -9.17 10.18
C LEU A 90 -17.50 -10.44 10.25
N ALA A 91 -17.12 -11.52 9.56
CA ALA A 91 -17.82 -12.79 9.63
C ALA A 91 -17.90 -13.31 11.07
N GLU A 92 -16.81 -13.21 11.84
CA GLU A 92 -16.78 -13.58 13.26
C GLU A 92 -17.72 -12.71 14.11
N ALA A 93 -17.79 -11.41 13.85
CA ALA A 93 -18.68 -10.48 14.54
C ALA A 93 -20.16 -10.78 14.26
N LEU A 94 -20.49 -11.10 13.01
CA LEU A 94 -21.84 -11.32 12.50
C LEU A 94 -22.38 -12.73 12.78
N SER A 95 -21.51 -13.74 12.92
CA SER A 95 -21.93 -15.15 13.13
C SER A 95 -22.61 -15.40 14.48
N LYS A 96 -22.51 -14.48 15.44
CA LYS A 96 -23.13 -14.63 16.77
C LYS A 96 -24.62 -14.29 16.68
N LYS A 97 -25.50 -15.22 17.10
CA LYS A 97 -26.95 -14.96 17.19
C LYS A 97 -27.25 -14.04 18.38
N PRO A 98 -28.07 -12.99 18.21
CA PRO A 98 -28.47 -12.13 19.33
C PRO A 98 -29.35 -12.93 20.31
N LYS A 99 -29.13 -12.73 21.62
CA LYS A 99 -29.87 -13.43 22.69
C LYS A 99 -31.04 -12.62 23.27
N ASN A 100 -31.10 -11.32 22.98
CA ASN A 100 -31.88 -10.34 23.75
C ASN A 100 -33.02 -9.67 22.95
N LYS A 101 -33.71 -8.67 23.54
CA LYS A 101 -34.84 -7.91 22.92
C LYS A 101 -34.36 -6.99 21.80
N ALA A 102 -35.24 -6.58 20.88
CA ALA A 102 -34.89 -5.86 19.63
C ALA A 102 -33.92 -4.68 19.80
N GLU A 103 -34.16 -3.76 20.74
CA GLU A 103 -33.27 -2.61 21.00
C GLU A 103 -31.89 -3.04 21.54
N GLU A 104 -31.85 -4.05 22.41
CA GLU A 104 -30.62 -4.64 22.92
C GLU A 104 -29.86 -5.39 21.80
N LYS A 105 -30.54 -5.87 20.75
CA LYS A 105 -29.91 -6.53 19.60
C LYS A 105 -29.08 -5.56 18.76
N GLU A 106 -29.60 -4.36 18.50
CA GLU A 106 -28.91 -3.35 17.68
C GLU A 106 -27.65 -2.84 18.39
N GLU A 107 -27.73 -2.55 19.69
CA GLU A 107 -26.58 -2.11 20.47
C GLU A 107 -25.52 -3.22 20.60
N GLU A 108 -25.94 -4.48 20.79
CA GLU A 108 -25.04 -5.64 20.82
C GLU A 108 -24.37 -5.89 19.46
N GLU A 109 -25.12 -5.76 18.36
CA GLU A 109 -24.57 -5.86 17.01
C GLU A 109 -23.55 -4.76 16.73
N PHE A 110 -23.88 -3.52 17.08
CA PHE A 110 -22.96 -2.38 16.95
C PHE A 110 -21.64 -2.65 17.69
N LYS A 111 -21.71 -3.07 18.96
CA LYS A 111 -20.51 -3.41 19.74
C LYS A 111 -19.70 -4.54 19.10
N ARG A 112 -20.34 -5.57 18.56
CA ARG A 112 -19.65 -6.69 17.90
C ARG A 112 -18.95 -6.27 16.61
N ILE A 113 -19.59 -5.46 15.77
CA ILE A 113 -19.00 -4.94 14.54
C ILE A 113 -17.79 -4.07 14.89
N LYS A 114 -17.93 -3.13 15.84
CA LYS A 114 -16.83 -2.29 16.33
C LYS A 114 -15.62 -3.13 16.76
N MET A 115 -15.84 -4.15 17.59
CA MET A 115 -14.77 -5.07 18.02
C MET A 115 -14.12 -5.82 16.84
N GLY A 116 -14.92 -6.23 15.85
CA GLY A 116 -14.42 -6.85 14.61
C GLY A 116 -13.51 -5.91 13.82
N LEU A 117 -13.90 -4.65 13.67
CA LEU A 117 -13.09 -3.65 12.97
C LEU A 117 -11.82 -3.26 13.75
N GLU A 118 -11.88 -3.20 15.07
CA GLU A 118 -10.70 -3.02 15.94
C GLU A 118 -9.72 -4.20 15.82
N LYS A 119 -10.23 -5.43 15.69
CA LYS A 119 -9.40 -6.61 15.42
C LYS A 119 -8.70 -6.51 14.05
N TYR A 120 -9.46 -6.17 13.00
CA TYR A 120 -8.90 -5.90 11.67
C TYR A 120 -7.79 -4.83 11.72
N ALA A 121 -8.06 -3.70 12.37
CA ALA A 121 -7.12 -2.60 12.54
C ALA A 121 -5.81 -3.06 13.20
N LYS A 122 -5.91 -3.86 14.27
CA LYS A 122 -4.74 -4.39 14.98
C LYS A 122 -3.89 -5.31 14.11
N GLU A 123 -4.53 -6.20 13.35
CA GLU A 123 -3.82 -7.13 12.46
C GLU A 123 -3.13 -6.42 11.30
N ARG A 124 -3.75 -5.36 10.75
CA ARG A 124 -3.21 -4.63 9.60
C ARG A 124 -2.21 -3.53 9.93
N ARG A 125 -2.21 -2.99 11.15
CA ARG A 125 -1.31 -1.89 11.56
C ARG A 125 0.16 -2.21 11.28
N TYR A 126 0.67 -3.31 11.83
CA TYR A 126 2.10 -3.65 11.69
C TYR A 126 2.47 -4.03 10.26
N ARG A 127 1.55 -4.68 9.55
CA ARG A 127 1.76 -5.02 8.15
C ARG A 127 1.83 -3.78 7.27
N GLY A 128 0.96 -2.79 7.47
CA GLY A 128 1.04 -1.50 6.77
C GLY A 128 2.36 -0.77 7.05
N ILE A 129 2.80 -0.72 8.32
CA ILE A 129 4.07 -0.12 8.73
C ILE A 129 5.25 -0.78 8.02
N ASP A 130 5.27 -2.12 8.01
CA ASP A 130 6.33 -2.91 7.39
C ASP A 130 6.43 -2.65 5.89
N LEU A 131 5.29 -2.65 5.19
CA LEU A 131 5.22 -2.41 3.74
C LEU A 131 5.66 -1.00 3.37
N ILE A 132 5.13 0.02 4.04
CA ILE A 132 5.50 1.43 3.82
C ILE A 132 7.00 1.64 4.01
N THR A 133 7.54 1.15 5.13
CA THR A 133 8.95 1.33 5.46
C THR A 133 9.84 0.60 4.46
N SER A 134 9.48 -0.63 4.10
CA SER A 134 10.24 -1.44 3.16
C SER A 134 10.22 -0.83 1.76
N SER A 135 9.07 -0.36 1.27
CA SER A 135 8.95 0.33 -0.02
C SER A 135 9.82 1.59 -0.07
N TYR A 136 9.75 2.42 0.97
CA TYR A 136 10.56 3.64 1.03
C TYR A 136 12.07 3.34 1.00
N LEU A 137 12.55 2.38 1.81
CA LEU A 137 13.97 2.03 1.85
C LEU A 137 14.45 1.46 0.52
N VAL A 138 13.64 0.60 -0.10
CA VAL A 138 13.96 0.01 -1.40
C VAL A 138 14.01 1.09 -2.49
N GLY A 139 13.07 2.05 -2.50
CA GLY A 139 13.09 3.18 -3.41
C GLY A 139 14.29 4.10 -3.20
N PHE A 140 14.60 4.43 -1.95
CA PHE A 140 15.75 5.27 -1.59
C PHE A 140 17.08 4.67 -2.08
N ILE A 141 17.25 3.35 -1.97
CA ILE A 141 18.47 2.67 -2.45
C ILE A 141 18.51 2.61 -3.98
N GLN A 142 17.38 2.33 -4.63
CA GLN A 142 17.31 2.22 -6.09
C GLN A 142 17.59 3.56 -6.79
N GLN A 143 17.05 4.65 -6.25
CA GLN A 143 17.09 5.99 -6.85
C GLN A 143 18.33 6.80 -6.43
N SER A 144 19.27 6.22 -5.68
CA SER A 144 20.43 6.97 -5.19
C SER A 144 21.50 7.16 -6.26
N ASP A 145 21.93 8.40 -6.45
CA ASP A 145 23.03 8.76 -7.37
C ASP A 145 24.41 8.86 -6.68
N GLY A 146 24.49 8.57 -5.38
CA GLY A 146 25.73 8.65 -4.62
C GLY A 146 26.69 7.48 -4.93
N LYS A 147 27.98 7.75 -5.17
CA LYS A 147 28.99 6.70 -5.47
C LYS A 147 29.00 5.54 -4.46
N MET A 148 28.83 5.84 -3.16
CA MET A 148 28.78 4.84 -2.10
C MET A 148 27.49 4.01 -2.14
N LEU A 149 26.35 4.65 -2.36
CA LEU A 149 25.05 3.98 -2.43
C LEU A 149 24.88 3.19 -3.73
N ASN A 150 25.45 3.64 -4.84
CA ASN A 150 25.58 2.86 -6.08
C ASN A 150 26.39 1.58 -5.85
N PHE A 151 27.52 1.66 -5.17
CA PHE A 151 28.30 0.47 -4.82
C PHE A 151 27.53 -0.50 -3.91
N ILE A 152 26.78 0.04 -2.93
CA ILE A 152 25.90 -0.77 -2.08
C ILE A 152 24.81 -1.42 -2.93
N ARG A 153 24.06 -0.65 -3.73
CA ARG A 153 23.00 -1.11 -4.64
C ARG A 153 23.47 -2.25 -5.52
N ASP A 154 24.63 -2.09 -6.16
CA ASP A 154 25.16 -3.10 -7.08
C ASP A 154 25.49 -4.40 -6.34
N LYS A 155 26.03 -4.30 -5.10
CA LYS A 155 26.30 -5.46 -4.23
C LYS A 155 25.06 -6.12 -3.63
N ILE A 156 24.01 -5.36 -3.34
CA ILE A 156 22.80 -5.87 -2.68
C ILE A 156 21.61 -6.03 -3.64
N SER A 157 21.81 -5.86 -4.93
CA SER A 157 20.77 -5.98 -5.98
C SER A 157 20.00 -7.29 -5.89
N ALA A 158 20.70 -8.42 -5.72
CA ALA A 158 20.08 -9.72 -5.51
C ALA A 158 19.28 -9.82 -4.19
N LEU A 159 19.75 -9.15 -3.13
CA LEU A 159 19.02 -9.08 -1.86
C LEU A 159 17.76 -8.22 -1.98
N LEU A 160 17.85 -7.07 -2.66
CA LEU A 160 16.73 -6.18 -2.95
C LEU A 160 15.67 -6.89 -3.79
N ALA A 161 16.07 -7.68 -4.78
CA ALA A 161 15.16 -8.51 -5.57
C ALA A 161 14.42 -9.57 -4.72
N GLY A 162 15.03 -10.04 -3.63
CA GLY A 162 14.40 -10.95 -2.69
C GLY A 162 13.42 -10.30 -1.72
N VAL A 163 13.45 -8.97 -1.55
CA VAL A 163 12.55 -8.26 -0.62
C VAL A 163 11.10 -8.33 -1.10
N PRO A 164 10.73 -7.99 -2.35
CA PRO A 164 9.36 -8.13 -2.85
C PRO A 164 8.80 -9.53 -2.68
N LEU A 165 9.59 -10.57 -2.97
CA LEU A 165 9.17 -11.97 -2.81
C LEU A 165 8.85 -12.30 -1.35
N LYS A 166 9.72 -11.91 -0.42
CA LYS A 166 9.49 -12.10 1.02
C LYS A 166 8.28 -11.31 1.51
N LYS A 167 8.00 -10.14 0.93
CA LYS A 167 6.80 -9.36 1.28
C LYS A 167 5.54 -9.96 0.69
N ALA A 168 5.61 -10.57 -0.49
CA ALA A 168 4.47 -11.22 -1.14
C ALA A 168 4.06 -12.54 -0.44
N ASP A 169 5.00 -13.21 0.23
CA ASP A 169 4.74 -14.41 1.04
C ASP A 169 4.12 -14.06 2.40
N PHE A 170 2.93 -13.46 2.37
CA PHE A 170 2.17 -13.07 3.55
C PHE A 170 0.91 -13.93 3.71
N ASP A 171 0.81 -14.62 4.84
CA ASP A 171 -0.40 -15.36 5.21
C ASP A 171 -1.42 -14.41 5.85
N CYS A 172 -2.46 -14.07 5.09
CA CYS A 172 -3.60 -13.28 5.57
C CYS A 172 -4.73 -14.14 6.17
N GLY A 173 -4.50 -15.44 6.35
CA GLY A 173 -5.47 -16.41 6.84
C GLY A 173 -6.43 -16.92 5.75
N LYS A 174 -7.39 -17.74 6.17
CA LYS A 174 -8.40 -18.35 5.28
C LYS A 174 -9.79 -17.77 5.55
N LEU A 175 -10.55 -17.57 4.48
CA LEU A 175 -11.99 -17.36 4.53
C LEU A 175 -12.66 -18.74 4.68
N SER A 176 -13.07 -19.10 5.89
CA SER A 176 -13.91 -20.29 6.07
C SER A 176 -15.33 -19.95 5.66
N MET A 177 -15.87 -20.61 4.64
CA MET A 177 -17.31 -20.63 4.43
C MET A 177 -17.90 -21.57 5.48
N SER A 178 -18.64 -21.00 6.43
CA SER A 178 -19.49 -21.74 7.37
C SER A 178 -20.74 -22.23 6.68
#